data_AF-A0AA39VEH3-F1
#
_entry.id   AF-A0AA39VEH3-F1
#
_cell.length_a   1.000
_cell.length_b   1.000
_cell.length_c   1.000
_cell.angle_alpha   90.00
_cell.angle_beta   90.00
_cell.angle_gamma   90.00
#
_symmetry.space_group_name_H-M   'P 1'
#
loop_
_entity.id
_entity.type
_entity.pdbx_description
1 polymer ?
#
loop_
_entity_poly.entity_id
_entity_poly.type
_entity_poly.pdbx_seq_one_letter_code
_entity_poly.pdbx_strand_id
1 'polypeptide(L)'
;MGGGKSENENPCLIGAGSPNMRTAGVGKMKEGTQNQRRALISINQNIMLQPCLINKRGFSGKDITCDKKSEMPKMLAEDYKIMGVEECDDDNKEVDVPLFVKHAEDFLDEIDRMDVDEMEEDVEDPILDIDSNDLEDPLAVVEYVDDIYAYYRKTEISSFVFPNYMDNQSDINEKMRAILIDWLIEVHYKFELMEETLFLTINIIDRFLEKQSVVRKKLQLVGITAMLLACKYEEVSVPIVEDFVLISDKAYTRKEVLDMEKLMVNTLQFNMSVPTPYVFMRRFLKAAQSDKKLERLSFFVIELCLVEYEMLKFPPSLLAAAAIYTAQCSLYQFKQWSKTSEWHTNYSEDQLWECSRLIVSLHQKAGAGKLTGVYKKYSSSKFGYAAKAEPARFLLTENFDK
;
A
#
# COMPACT_ATOMS: atom_id res chain seq x y z
N MET A 1 24.32 -48.73 75.90
CA MET A 1 24.08 -47.91 74.69
C MET A 1 22.75 -47.17 74.93
N GLY A 2 22.58 -46.01 75.58
CA GLY A 2 23.36 -44.78 75.79
C GLY A 2 23.08 -43.79 74.65
N GLY A 3 22.28 -42.71 74.75
CA GLY A 3 21.40 -42.11 75.76
C GLY A 3 20.91 -40.71 75.24
N GLY A 4 19.76 -40.19 75.75
CA GLY A 4 19.31 -38.78 75.76
C GLY A 4 18.52 -38.27 74.51
N LYS A 5 17.21 -37.91 74.57
CA LYS A 5 16.55 -36.65 75.08
C LYS A 5 16.95 -35.38 74.27
N SER A 6 16.11 -34.42 73.87
CA SER A 6 14.68 -34.10 74.10
C SER A 6 14.30 -32.79 73.34
N GLU A 7 13.00 -32.66 72.95
CA GLU A 7 12.09 -31.48 73.07
C GLU A 7 12.32 -30.21 72.18
N ASN A 8 11.33 -29.81 71.34
CA ASN A 8 10.07 -29.04 71.59
C ASN A 8 10.33 -27.53 71.84
N GLU A 9 9.53 -26.52 71.44
CA GLU A 9 8.21 -26.38 70.81
C GLU A 9 8.00 -24.87 70.43
N ASN A 10 6.94 -24.57 69.67
CA ASN A 10 6.44 -23.24 69.27
C ASN A 10 6.11 -22.27 70.45
N PRO A 11 5.70 -21.00 70.18
CA PRO A 11 4.25 -20.76 70.20
C PRO A 11 3.69 -19.67 69.24
N CYS A 12 2.38 -19.80 68.97
CA CYS A 12 1.46 -18.82 68.38
C CYS A 12 1.08 -17.66 69.32
N LEU A 13 0.56 -16.54 68.77
CA LEU A 13 -0.81 -15.97 69.02
C LEU A 13 -0.93 -14.45 68.73
N ILE A 14 -1.91 -14.11 67.86
CA ILE A 14 -2.96 -13.07 67.90
C ILE A 14 -2.67 -11.67 68.50
N GLY A 15 -3.03 -10.60 67.75
CA GLY A 15 -3.38 -9.29 68.32
C GLY A 15 -3.64 -8.17 67.31
N ALA A 16 -4.89 -7.70 67.22
CA ALA A 16 -5.35 -6.57 66.41
C ALA A 16 -5.04 -5.20 67.03
N GLY A 17 -4.94 -4.14 66.21
CA GLY A 17 -4.99 -2.75 66.68
C GLY A 17 -4.58 -1.70 65.64
N SER A 18 -5.55 -0.94 65.12
CA SER A 18 -5.33 0.43 64.59
C SER A 18 -5.72 1.43 65.68
N PRO A 19 -5.09 2.63 65.76
CA PRO A 19 -5.71 3.82 65.14
C PRO A 19 -4.75 4.94 64.64
N ASN A 20 -5.31 5.78 63.76
CA ASN A 20 -4.91 7.11 63.22
C ASN A 20 -4.12 8.04 64.19
N MET A 21 -3.24 9.01 63.82
CA MET A 21 -3.44 10.17 62.92
C MET A 21 -2.19 11.14 62.92
N ARG A 22 -1.96 11.87 61.79
CA ARG A 22 -1.27 13.19 61.59
C ARG A 22 0.27 13.31 61.78
N THR A 23 1.09 14.07 61.03
CA THR A 23 1.07 14.88 59.79
C THR A 23 2.53 15.35 59.48
N ALA A 24 2.77 15.82 58.25
CA ALA A 24 3.98 16.48 57.68
C ALA A 24 5.02 15.53 57.05
N GLY A 25 5.53 15.70 55.82
CA GLY A 25 5.30 16.69 54.77
C GLY A 25 6.23 16.36 53.56
N VAL A 26 5.75 16.63 52.36
CA VAL A 26 6.46 16.97 51.10
C VAL A 26 7.69 16.14 50.66
N GLY A 27 7.54 15.42 49.54
CA GLY A 27 8.64 14.97 48.68
C GLY A 27 8.14 14.43 47.33
N LYS A 28 8.14 15.27 46.30
CA LYS A 28 7.76 14.92 44.91
C LYS A 28 8.69 13.81 44.36
N MET A 29 8.13 12.71 43.89
CA MET A 29 8.75 11.85 42.87
C MET A 29 7.80 11.76 41.67
N LYS A 30 7.92 12.76 40.78
CA LYS A 30 7.43 12.71 39.40
C LYS A 30 8.54 13.24 38.51
N GLU A 31 9.58 12.44 38.32
CA GLU A 31 10.62 12.68 37.33
C GLU A 31 11.23 11.32 36.96
N GLY A 32 10.68 10.70 35.90
CA GLY A 32 11.18 9.41 35.41
C GLY A 32 10.45 8.92 34.17
N THR A 33 9.18 9.30 33.99
CA THR A 33 8.33 8.84 32.88
C THR A 33 8.11 9.88 31.78
N GLN A 34 8.55 11.13 31.96
CA GLN A 34 8.33 12.22 30.99
C GLN A 34 9.54 12.45 30.06
N ASN A 35 10.75 12.08 30.48
CA ASN A 35 11.96 12.21 29.66
C ASN A 35 12.08 11.11 28.58
N GLN A 36 11.48 9.94 28.76
CA GLN A 36 11.59 8.84 27.80
C GLN A 36 10.59 8.92 26.65
N ARG A 37 9.46 9.61 26.82
CA ARG A 37 8.54 9.92 25.70
C ARG A 37 9.13 10.97 24.74
N ARG A 38 10.10 11.77 25.19
CA ARG A 38 10.83 12.71 24.34
C ARG A 38 11.84 12.00 23.44
N ALA A 39 12.46 10.88 23.83
CA ALA A 39 13.47 10.23 23.00
C ALA A 39 12.97 9.72 21.64
N LEU A 40 11.68 9.34 21.52
CA LEU A 40 11.09 8.93 20.22
C LEU A 40 10.43 10.10 19.45
N ILE A 41 10.17 11.23 20.12
CA ILE A 41 9.54 12.42 19.50
C ILE A 41 10.60 13.47 19.12
N SER A 42 11.74 13.51 19.82
CA SER A 42 12.81 14.49 19.68
C SER A 42 13.82 14.16 18.57
N ILE A 43 13.68 13.02 17.89
CA ILE A 43 14.51 12.67 16.72
C ILE A 43 14.23 13.64 15.54
N ASN A 44 13.09 14.34 15.52
CA ASN A 44 12.61 15.06 14.33
C ASN A 44 12.84 16.60 14.35
N GLN A 45 13.66 17.16 15.25
CA GLN A 45 13.83 18.63 15.32
C GLN A 45 15.25 19.17 15.13
N ASN A 46 16.30 18.34 15.03
CA ASN A 46 17.68 18.85 14.98
C ASN A 46 18.57 18.32 13.86
N ILE A 47 18.02 17.77 12.77
CA ILE A 47 18.82 17.36 11.61
C ILE A 47 18.39 18.17 10.38
N MET A 48 18.78 19.44 10.39
CA MET A 48 18.93 20.24 9.18
C MET A 48 20.40 20.62 9.04
N LEU A 49 20.91 20.38 7.83
CA LEU A 49 22.22 20.78 7.28
C LEU A 49 23.43 19.91 7.70
N GLN A 50 23.61 18.77 7.04
CA GLN A 50 24.83 18.47 6.24
C GLN A 50 24.51 17.39 5.19
N PRO A 51 24.85 17.58 3.90
CA PRO A 51 24.71 16.52 2.89
C PRO A 51 25.76 15.42 3.14
N CYS A 52 25.31 14.20 3.35
CA CYS A 52 26.15 13.01 3.24
C CYS A 52 26.45 12.83 1.74
N LEU A 53 27.70 13.04 1.32
CA LEU A 53 28.12 12.77 -0.05
C LEU A 53 28.14 11.25 -0.29
N ILE A 54 27.04 10.72 -0.80
CA ILE A 54 26.99 9.36 -1.33
C ILE A 54 27.71 9.38 -2.68
N ASN A 55 28.87 8.72 -2.72
CA ASN A 55 29.79 8.76 -3.85
C ASN A 55 29.27 7.85 -4.99
N LYS A 56 28.30 8.34 -5.78
CA LYS A 56 27.85 7.68 -7.02
C LYS A 56 28.85 8.02 -8.14
N ARG A 57 29.68 7.06 -8.57
CA ARG A 57 30.50 7.19 -9.79
C ARG A 57 29.57 7.24 -11.00
N GLY A 58 29.52 8.39 -11.67
CA GLY A 58 28.69 8.62 -12.84
C GLY A 58 29.28 8.00 -14.12
N PHE A 59 28.39 7.43 -14.93
CA PHE A 59 28.61 7.23 -16.36
C PHE A 59 27.83 8.30 -17.11
N SER A 60 28.52 9.00 -18.01
CA SER A 60 27.99 10.06 -18.87
C SER A 60 27.40 9.48 -20.15
N GLY A 61 26.09 9.66 -20.34
CA GLY A 61 25.39 9.48 -21.61
C GLY A 61 24.82 10.83 -22.03
N LYS A 62 25.10 11.26 -23.27
CA LYS A 62 24.74 12.56 -23.84
C LYS A 62 23.29 12.54 -24.31
N ASP A 63 22.47 13.49 -23.84
CA ASP A 63 21.17 13.79 -24.46
C ASP A 63 21.28 15.00 -25.38
N ILE A 64 20.85 14.76 -26.62
CA ILE A 64 20.73 15.68 -27.73
C ILE A 64 19.34 16.31 -27.66
N THR A 65 19.29 17.63 -27.71
CA THR A 65 18.06 18.42 -27.79
C THR A 65 17.44 18.35 -29.19
N CYS A 66 16.10 18.26 -29.27
CA CYS A 66 15.36 18.68 -30.45
C CYS A 66 13.96 19.18 -30.08
N ASP A 67 13.80 20.51 -30.11
CA ASP A 67 12.51 21.22 -30.18
C ASP A 67 11.85 20.98 -31.53
N LYS A 68 10.57 20.56 -31.58
CA LYS A 68 9.63 20.97 -32.63
C LYS A 68 8.18 21.03 -32.10
N LYS A 69 7.64 22.25 -32.10
CA LYS A 69 6.20 22.55 -32.15
C LYS A 69 5.66 22.21 -33.55
N SER A 70 4.46 21.64 -33.62
CA SER A 70 3.63 21.65 -34.83
C SER A 70 2.19 22.00 -34.49
N GLU A 71 1.79 23.22 -34.84
CA GLU A 71 0.39 23.63 -35.00
C GLU A 71 -0.15 23.08 -36.33
N MET A 72 -1.40 22.60 -36.35
CA MET A 72 -2.11 22.23 -37.58
C MET A 72 -2.97 23.39 -38.11
N PRO A 73 -3.12 23.58 -39.44
CA PRO A 73 -3.84 24.71 -40.03
C PRO A 73 -5.33 24.46 -40.21
N LYS A 74 -6.12 25.53 -40.11
CA LYS A 74 -7.54 25.63 -40.50
C LYS A 74 -7.67 25.63 -42.05
N MET A 75 -8.62 24.86 -42.58
CA MET A 75 -9.15 24.97 -43.95
C MET A 75 -10.68 24.85 -43.81
N LEU A 76 -11.43 25.96 -43.89
CA LEU A 76 -12.15 26.49 -45.06
C LEU A 76 -13.22 25.55 -45.61
N ALA A 77 -14.47 25.99 -45.45
CA ALA A 77 -15.70 25.41 -45.98
C ALA A 77 -15.85 25.75 -47.46
N GLU A 78 -16.34 24.79 -48.26
CA GLU A 78 -16.85 25.04 -49.61
C GLU A 78 -18.19 24.33 -49.82
N ASP A 79 -19.09 25.12 -50.41
CA ASP A 79 -20.49 24.87 -50.69
C ASP A 79 -20.72 23.86 -51.84
N TYR A 80 -21.73 23.00 -51.71
CA TYR A 80 -22.38 22.38 -52.87
C TYR A 80 -23.88 22.69 -52.93
N LYS A 81 -24.13 23.68 -53.78
CA LYS A 81 -25.33 24.10 -54.51
C LYS A 81 -26.43 23.04 -54.68
N ILE A 82 -27.60 23.31 -54.09
CA ILE A 82 -28.89 22.71 -54.48
C ILE A 82 -29.44 23.52 -55.67
N MET A 83 -29.76 22.85 -56.77
CA MET A 83 -30.56 23.43 -57.86
C MET A 83 -32.05 23.32 -57.50
N GLY A 84 -32.74 24.46 -57.52
CA GLY A 84 -34.15 24.57 -57.19
C GLY A 84 -35.09 24.23 -58.34
N VAL A 85 -36.37 24.10 -57.99
CA VAL A 85 -37.52 24.48 -58.84
C VAL A 85 -38.64 24.98 -57.91
N GLU A 86 -38.88 26.28 -58.04
CA GLU A 86 -40.13 27.06 -58.00
C GLU A 86 -41.27 26.75 -57.01
N GLU A 87 -41.69 27.83 -56.36
CA GLU A 87 -42.90 28.02 -55.56
C GLU A 87 -44.18 27.92 -56.42
N CYS A 88 -45.20 27.28 -55.87
CA CYS A 88 -46.60 27.53 -56.21
C CYS A 88 -47.41 27.59 -54.90
N ASP A 89 -47.86 28.79 -54.53
CA ASP A 89 -48.96 28.99 -53.58
C ASP A 89 -50.24 28.32 -54.13
N ASP A 90 -50.97 27.54 -53.32
CA ASP A 90 -52.40 27.78 -53.05
C ASP A 90 -53.03 26.76 -52.07
N ASP A 91 -53.91 27.29 -51.22
CA ASP A 91 -55.11 26.70 -50.62
C ASP A 91 -55.08 25.47 -49.69
N ASN A 92 -55.42 25.77 -48.43
CA ASN A 92 -56.09 24.89 -47.47
C ASN A 92 -57.27 24.12 -48.11
N LYS A 93 -57.13 22.81 -48.27
CA LYS A 93 -58.26 21.87 -48.29
C LYS A 93 -57.91 20.61 -47.52
N GLU A 94 -58.69 20.30 -46.49
CA GLU A 94 -58.77 18.97 -45.90
C GLU A 94 -59.10 17.97 -47.02
N VAL A 95 -58.18 17.05 -47.29
CA VAL A 95 -58.44 15.90 -48.15
C VAL A 95 -58.64 14.70 -47.25
N ASP A 96 -59.89 14.23 -47.18
CA ASP A 96 -60.26 12.98 -46.50
C ASP A 96 -59.50 11.81 -47.15
N VAL A 97 -58.51 11.27 -46.42
CA VAL A 97 -57.75 10.10 -46.86
C VAL A 97 -58.61 8.84 -46.63
N PRO A 98 -58.78 7.95 -47.63
CA PRO A 98 -59.62 6.75 -47.52
C PRO A 98 -59.21 5.84 -46.36
N LEU A 99 -60.22 5.26 -45.68
CA LEU A 99 -60.10 4.39 -44.50
C LEU A 99 -59.14 3.18 -44.66
N PHE A 100 -58.81 2.80 -45.89
CA PHE A 100 -57.86 1.74 -46.23
C PHE A 100 -56.40 2.14 -46.00
N VAL A 101 -56.06 3.43 -46.11
CA VAL A 101 -54.71 3.96 -45.88
C VAL A 101 -54.42 4.06 -44.38
N LYS A 102 -55.43 4.42 -43.57
CA LYS A 102 -55.31 4.43 -42.10
C LYS A 102 -54.97 3.06 -41.51
N HIS A 103 -55.54 1.98 -42.05
CA HIS A 103 -55.20 0.63 -41.59
C HIS A 103 -53.77 0.21 -41.93
N ALA A 104 -53.18 0.73 -43.01
CA ALA A 104 -51.79 0.44 -43.35
C ALA A 104 -50.82 1.27 -42.50
N GLU A 105 -51.17 2.52 -42.19
CA GLU A 105 -50.42 3.39 -41.27
C GLU A 105 -50.48 2.86 -39.83
N ASP A 106 -51.65 2.42 -39.36
CA ASP A 106 -51.83 1.83 -38.03
C ASP A 106 -51.06 0.51 -37.87
N PHE A 107 -50.94 -0.30 -38.94
CA PHE A 107 -50.19 -1.57 -38.92
C PHE A 107 -48.67 -1.36 -39.01
N LEU A 108 -48.23 -0.27 -39.65
CA LEU A 108 -46.83 0.14 -39.67
C LEU A 108 -46.41 0.74 -38.31
N ASP A 109 -47.29 1.53 -37.68
CA ASP A 109 -47.09 2.06 -36.32
C ASP A 109 -47.18 0.99 -35.21
N GLU A 110 -47.75 -0.17 -35.48
CA GLU A 110 -47.80 -1.32 -34.56
C GLU A 110 -46.56 -2.20 -34.69
N ILE A 111 -45.96 -2.30 -35.88
CA ILE A 111 -44.65 -2.94 -36.10
C ILE A 111 -43.52 -2.07 -35.52
N ASP A 112 -43.64 -0.75 -35.57
CA ASP A 112 -42.67 0.21 -34.97
C ASP A 112 -42.81 0.30 -33.43
N ARG A 113 -43.86 -0.30 -32.86
CA ARG A 113 -44.11 -0.40 -31.40
C ARG A 113 -43.85 -1.78 -30.80
N MET A 114 -43.45 -2.74 -31.63
CA MET A 114 -42.83 -3.95 -31.11
C MET A 114 -41.38 -3.59 -30.82
N ASP A 115 -41.09 -3.33 -29.54
CA ASP A 115 -39.73 -3.23 -29.03
C ASP A 115 -38.92 -4.39 -29.63
N VAL A 116 -38.04 -4.06 -30.57
CA VAL A 116 -36.88 -4.89 -30.81
C VAL A 116 -36.13 -4.78 -29.50
N ASP A 117 -36.30 -5.80 -28.64
CA ASP A 117 -35.31 -6.12 -27.64
C ASP A 117 -34.01 -6.27 -28.43
N GLU A 118 -33.29 -5.16 -28.62
CA GLU A 118 -31.88 -5.16 -28.94
C GLU A 118 -31.30 -5.94 -27.77
N MET A 119 -31.14 -7.25 -27.96
CA MET A 119 -30.10 -7.99 -27.26
C MET A 119 -28.84 -7.19 -27.56
N GLU A 120 -28.48 -6.29 -26.65
CA GLU A 120 -27.10 -5.88 -26.47
C GLU A 120 -26.36 -7.21 -26.35
N GLU A 121 -25.77 -7.68 -27.45
CA GLU A 121 -24.76 -8.71 -27.36
C GLU A 121 -23.78 -8.14 -26.33
N ASP A 122 -23.67 -8.79 -25.18
CA ASP A 122 -22.59 -8.57 -24.22
C ASP A 122 -21.29 -8.81 -25.00
N VAL A 123 -20.82 -7.80 -25.72
CA VAL A 123 -19.52 -7.80 -26.36
C VAL A 123 -18.57 -7.74 -25.19
N GLU A 124 -18.20 -8.92 -24.69
CA GLU A 124 -17.25 -9.02 -23.60
C GLU A 124 -15.97 -8.33 -24.07
N ASP A 125 -15.64 -7.20 -23.43
CA ASP A 125 -14.40 -6.50 -23.71
C ASP A 125 -13.25 -7.52 -23.67
N PRO A 126 -12.50 -7.68 -24.77
CA PRO A 126 -11.45 -8.68 -24.84
C PRO A 126 -10.42 -8.40 -23.75
N ILE A 127 -9.99 -9.46 -23.06
CA ILE A 127 -8.93 -9.37 -22.07
C ILE A 127 -7.66 -8.86 -22.77
N LEU A 128 -7.12 -7.74 -22.30
CA LEU A 128 -5.93 -7.13 -22.87
C LEU A 128 -4.70 -8.02 -22.62
N ASP A 129 -3.88 -8.20 -23.66
CA ASP A 129 -2.51 -8.68 -23.53
C ASP A 129 -1.61 -7.56 -22.99
N ILE A 130 -1.32 -7.64 -21.69
CA ILE A 130 -0.58 -6.63 -20.94
C ILE A 130 0.95 -6.75 -21.08
N ASP A 131 1.44 -7.78 -21.78
CA ASP A 131 2.88 -8.03 -22.03
C ASP A 131 3.31 -7.80 -23.48
N SER A 132 2.35 -7.55 -24.37
CA SER A 132 2.60 -7.27 -25.80
C SER A 132 3.68 -6.21 -26.06
N ASN A 133 3.75 -5.17 -25.22
CA ASN A 133 4.73 -4.09 -25.34
C ASN A 133 6.14 -4.46 -24.85
N ASP A 134 6.29 -5.57 -24.13
CA ASP A 134 7.54 -5.99 -23.51
C ASP A 134 8.26 -7.10 -24.29
N LEU A 135 7.70 -7.55 -25.43
CA LEU A 135 8.24 -8.65 -26.24
C LEU A 135 9.68 -8.42 -26.73
N GLU A 136 10.08 -7.16 -26.92
CA GLU A 136 11.43 -6.80 -27.35
C GLU A 136 12.39 -6.54 -26.17
N ASP A 137 11.90 -6.54 -24.93
CA ASP A 137 12.72 -6.35 -23.73
C ASP A 137 13.16 -7.70 -23.14
N PRO A 138 14.44 -8.09 -23.30
CA PRO A 138 14.94 -9.35 -22.74
C PRO A 138 14.90 -9.37 -21.21
N LEU A 139 14.80 -8.21 -20.53
CA LEU A 139 14.68 -8.13 -19.07
C LEU A 139 13.24 -8.34 -18.60
N ALA A 140 12.24 -8.20 -19.47
CA ALA A 140 10.85 -8.42 -19.12
C ALA A 140 10.47 -9.90 -19.06
N VAL A 141 11.28 -10.78 -19.66
CA VAL A 141 11.16 -12.25 -19.59
C VAL A 141 9.74 -12.75 -19.85
N VAL A 142 9.10 -12.20 -20.89
CA VAL A 142 7.68 -12.44 -21.22
C VAL A 142 7.36 -13.93 -21.35
N GLU A 143 8.26 -14.73 -21.91
CA GLU A 143 8.06 -16.18 -22.05
C GLU A 143 7.92 -16.96 -20.72
N TYR A 144 8.35 -16.39 -19.60
CA TYR A 144 8.29 -17.01 -18.27
C TYR A 144 7.32 -16.29 -17.33
N VAL A 145 6.70 -15.19 -17.75
CA VAL A 145 5.93 -14.31 -16.87
C VAL A 145 4.80 -15.05 -16.17
N ASP A 146 4.06 -15.88 -16.90
CA ASP A 146 2.95 -16.66 -16.35
C ASP A 146 3.42 -17.67 -15.30
N ASP A 147 4.52 -18.38 -15.57
CA ASP A 147 5.14 -19.33 -14.63
C ASP A 147 5.63 -18.62 -13.36
N ILE A 148 6.22 -17.42 -13.52
CA ILE A 148 6.70 -16.59 -12.41
C ILE A 148 5.54 -16.17 -11.52
N TYR A 149 4.44 -15.64 -12.07
CA TYR A 149 3.30 -15.20 -11.26
C TYR A 149 2.49 -16.37 -10.68
N ALA A 150 2.41 -17.50 -11.39
CA ALA A 150 1.87 -18.74 -10.83
C ALA A 150 2.69 -19.21 -9.62
N TYR A 151 4.02 -19.15 -9.71
CA TYR A 151 4.92 -19.44 -8.60
C TYR A 151 4.75 -18.44 -7.44
N TYR A 152 4.69 -17.14 -7.71
CA TYR A 152 4.50 -16.13 -6.67
C TYR A 152 3.19 -16.31 -5.92
N ARG A 153 2.07 -16.55 -6.61
CA ARG A 153 0.80 -16.86 -5.92
C ARG A 153 0.90 -18.11 -5.07
N LYS A 154 1.50 -19.18 -5.59
CA LYS A 154 1.66 -20.43 -4.83
C LYS A 154 2.52 -20.23 -3.57
N THR A 155 3.52 -19.35 -3.64
CA THR A 155 4.52 -19.17 -2.58
C THR A 155 4.28 -17.97 -1.66
N GLU A 156 3.27 -17.12 -1.92
CA GLU A 156 2.98 -15.96 -1.05
C GLU A 156 2.61 -16.34 0.38
N ILE A 157 2.13 -17.56 0.59
CA ILE A 157 1.89 -18.13 1.92
C ILE A 157 3.20 -18.22 2.73
N SER A 158 4.36 -18.38 2.07
CA SER A 158 5.67 -18.37 2.74
C SER A 158 6.11 -16.97 3.22
N SER A 159 5.52 -15.92 2.65
CA SER A 159 5.68 -14.53 3.09
C SER A 159 4.73 -14.19 4.24
N PHE A 160 3.70 -15.01 4.47
CA PHE A 160 2.64 -14.74 5.44
C PHE A 160 3.14 -14.89 6.87
N VAL A 161 2.76 -13.95 7.72
CA VAL A 161 3.01 -13.96 9.16
C VAL A 161 1.66 -13.94 9.83
N PHE A 162 1.44 -14.80 10.83
CA PHE A 162 0.13 -14.85 11.47
C PHE A 162 -0.18 -13.50 12.15
N PRO A 163 -1.35 -12.89 11.90
CA PRO A 163 -1.71 -11.55 12.38
C PRO A 163 -1.94 -11.47 13.91
N ASN A 164 -1.53 -12.49 14.66
CA ASN A 164 -1.55 -12.54 16.12
C ASN A 164 -0.17 -12.84 16.71
N TYR A 165 0.91 -12.80 15.91
CA TYR A 165 2.26 -13.08 16.43
C TYR A 165 2.66 -12.13 17.56
N MET A 166 2.09 -10.92 17.60
CA MET A 166 2.35 -9.95 18.65
C MET A 166 1.85 -10.41 20.02
N ASP A 167 0.91 -11.36 20.10
CA ASP A 167 0.46 -11.97 21.37
C ASP A 167 1.57 -12.76 22.06
N ASN A 168 2.55 -13.25 21.27
CA ASN A 168 3.73 -13.96 21.79
C ASN A 168 4.85 -13.00 22.24
N GLN A 169 4.67 -11.68 22.06
CA GLN A 169 5.65 -10.68 22.45
C GLN A 169 5.34 -10.10 23.84
N SER A 170 6.28 -10.22 24.77
CA SER A 170 6.07 -9.79 26.17
C SER A 170 6.37 -8.32 26.44
N ASP A 171 7.21 -7.66 25.63
CA ASP A 171 7.69 -6.29 25.88
C ASP A 171 7.50 -5.31 24.71
N ILE A 172 6.98 -5.78 23.57
CA ILE A 172 6.60 -4.96 22.42
C ILE A 172 5.14 -5.19 22.05
N ASN A 173 4.56 -4.27 21.28
CA ASN A 173 3.19 -4.37 20.79
C ASN A 173 3.06 -3.78 19.39
N GLU A 174 1.87 -3.93 18.80
CA GLU A 174 1.52 -3.46 17.45
C GLU A 174 1.83 -1.99 17.22
N LYS A 175 1.57 -1.15 18.24
CA LYS A 175 1.86 0.29 18.18
C LYS A 175 3.36 0.57 18.09
N MET A 176 4.19 -0.22 18.77
CA MET A 176 5.65 -0.08 18.70
C MET A 176 6.19 -0.54 17.35
N ARG A 177 5.60 -1.58 16.76
CA ARG A 177 5.84 -1.98 15.36
C ARG A 177 5.49 -0.84 14.39
N ALA A 178 4.32 -0.25 14.52
CA ALA A 178 3.88 0.87 13.68
C ALA A 178 4.84 2.08 13.78
N ILE A 179 5.30 2.42 14.99
CA ILE A 179 6.32 3.48 15.19
C ILE A 179 7.64 3.13 14.49
N LEU A 180 8.09 1.87 14.59
CA LEU A 180 9.31 1.43 13.91
C LEU A 180 9.18 1.55 12.39
N ILE A 181 8.09 1.05 11.83
CA ILE A 181 7.87 1.04 10.38
C ILE A 181 7.72 2.46 9.84
N ASP A 182 6.96 3.33 10.50
CA ASP A 182 6.83 4.75 10.11
C ASP A 182 8.20 5.43 10.01
N TRP A 183 9.08 5.18 10.99
CA TRP A 183 10.46 5.68 10.97
C TRP A 183 11.31 5.02 9.86
N LEU A 184 11.19 3.71 9.65
CA LEU A 184 11.92 3.02 8.58
C LEU A 184 11.53 3.52 7.19
N ILE A 185 10.29 3.97 6.98
CA ILE A 185 9.86 4.59 5.72
C ILE A 185 10.59 5.93 5.49
N GLU A 186 10.82 6.71 6.54
CA GLU A 186 11.65 7.91 6.45
C GLU A 186 13.13 7.57 6.15
N VAL A 187 13.67 6.50 6.76
CA VAL A 187 15.04 6.01 6.48
C VAL A 187 15.18 5.50 5.05
N HIS A 188 14.23 4.69 4.59
CA HIS A 188 14.14 4.17 3.21
C HIS A 188 14.17 5.32 2.20
N TYR A 189 13.33 6.34 2.42
CA TYR A 189 13.28 7.51 1.57
C TYR A 189 14.59 8.30 1.57
N LYS A 190 15.26 8.42 2.73
CA LYS A 190 16.53 9.13 2.87
C LYS A 190 17.70 8.42 2.18
N PHE A 191 17.70 7.09 2.17
CA PHE A 191 18.70 6.28 1.47
C PHE A 191 18.40 6.11 -0.02
N GLU A 192 17.24 6.58 -0.50
CA GLU A 192 16.82 6.47 -1.90
C GLU A 192 16.79 5.01 -2.41
N LEU A 193 16.36 4.09 -1.54
CA LEU A 193 16.30 2.66 -1.84
C LEU A 193 15.13 2.33 -2.76
N MET A 194 15.22 1.20 -3.46
CA MET A 194 14.14 0.60 -4.25
C MET A 194 12.91 0.34 -3.39
N GLU A 195 11.71 0.42 -3.97
CA GLU A 195 10.47 0.15 -3.22
C GLU A 195 10.43 -1.30 -2.71
N GLU A 196 10.83 -2.29 -3.51
CA GLU A 196 10.95 -3.71 -3.11
C GLU A 196 11.74 -3.86 -1.80
N THR A 197 12.85 -3.13 -1.65
CA THR A 197 13.67 -3.12 -0.44
C THR A 197 12.86 -2.76 0.82
N LEU A 198 11.91 -1.83 0.72
CA LEU A 198 11.02 -1.49 1.84
C LEU A 198 10.06 -2.63 2.18
N PHE A 199 9.40 -3.20 1.16
CA PHE A 199 8.46 -4.32 1.36
C PHE A 199 9.17 -5.53 1.96
N LEU A 200 10.35 -5.88 1.43
CA LEU A 200 11.17 -6.97 1.96
C LEU A 200 11.66 -6.67 3.39
N THR A 201 12.08 -5.43 3.69
CA THR A 201 12.46 -5.03 5.05
C THR A 201 11.36 -5.36 6.06
N ILE A 202 10.12 -4.99 5.75
CA ILE A 202 9.00 -5.15 6.67
C ILE A 202 8.62 -6.64 6.79
N ASN A 203 8.65 -7.37 5.67
CA ASN A 203 8.48 -8.83 5.68
C ASN A 203 9.51 -9.53 6.58
N ILE A 204 10.79 -9.15 6.50
CA ILE A 204 11.87 -9.69 7.35
C ILE A 204 11.59 -9.39 8.83
N ILE A 205 11.17 -8.16 9.16
CA ILE A 205 10.85 -7.76 10.54
C ILE A 205 9.74 -8.66 11.09
N ASP A 206 8.62 -8.77 10.38
CA ASP A 206 7.45 -9.52 10.87
C ASP A 206 7.76 -11.01 11.04
N ARG A 207 8.41 -11.65 10.05
CA ARG A 207 8.80 -13.07 10.13
C ARG A 207 9.83 -13.34 11.23
N PHE A 208 10.70 -12.37 11.51
CA PHE A 208 11.66 -12.48 12.60
C PHE A 208 10.97 -12.34 13.96
N LEU A 209 10.09 -11.35 14.13
CA LEU A 209 9.35 -11.12 15.37
C LEU A 209 8.33 -12.23 15.67
N GLU A 210 7.84 -12.95 14.67
CA GLU A 210 7.02 -14.14 14.90
C GLU A 210 7.79 -15.25 15.61
N LYS A 211 9.10 -15.38 15.34
CA LYS A 211 9.94 -16.46 15.84
C LYS A 211 10.80 -16.08 17.05
N GLN A 212 11.03 -14.78 17.26
CA GLN A 212 11.97 -14.30 18.27
C GLN A 212 11.33 -13.24 19.17
N SER A 213 11.39 -13.48 20.47
CA SER A 213 10.97 -12.48 21.46
C SER A 213 12.02 -11.37 21.57
N VAL A 214 11.58 -10.12 21.42
CA VAL A 214 12.47 -8.96 21.39
C VAL A 214 12.04 -7.95 22.44
N VAL A 215 13.00 -7.52 23.26
CA VAL A 215 12.79 -6.42 24.20
C VAL A 215 12.73 -5.08 23.47
N ARG A 216 11.93 -4.14 23.97
CA ARG A 216 11.69 -2.84 23.31
C ARG A 216 12.95 -2.07 22.91
N LYS A 217 14.01 -2.17 23.72
CA LYS A 217 15.29 -1.47 23.50
C LYS A 217 16.04 -1.97 22.26
N LYS A 218 15.73 -3.19 21.80
CA LYS A 218 16.35 -3.82 20.62
C LYS A 218 15.46 -3.76 19.38
N LEU A 219 14.24 -3.22 19.48
CA LEU A 219 13.30 -3.20 18.35
C LEU A 219 13.82 -2.35 17.18
N GLN A 220 14.45 -1.20 17.45
CA GLN A 220 15.07 -0.40 16.38
C GLN A 220 16.29 -1.11 15.76
N LEU A 221 17.09 -1.82 16.56
CA LEU A 221 18.20 -2.66 16.05
C LEU A 221 17.69 -3.74 15.08
N VAL A 222 16.55 -4.38 15.40
CA VAL A 222 15.88 -5.32 14.48
C VAL A 222 15.53 -4.62 13.17
N GLY A 223 14.89 -3.44 13.22
CA GLY A 223 14.48 -2.71 12.03
C GLY A 223 15.63 -2.31 11.10
N ILE A 224 16.69 -1.68 11.64
CA ILE A 224 17.83 -1.27 10.81
C ILE A 224 18.59 -2.47 10.24
N THR A 225 18.64 -3.59 10.97
CA THR A 225 19.32 -4.80 10.52
C THR A 225 18.51 -5.52 9.44
N ALA A 226 17.18 -5.56 9.58
CA ALA A 226 16.30 -6.07 8.55
C ALA A 226 16.41 -5.28 7.24
N MET A 227 16.52 -3.94 7.34
CA MET A 227 16.74 -3.09 6.17
C MET A 227 18.11 -3.33 5.55
N LEU A 228 19.18 -3.46 6.34
CA LEU A 228 20.51 -3.83 5.83
C LEU A 228 20.47 -5.16 5.05
N LEU A 229 19.75 -6.16 5.56
CA LEU A 229 19.56 -7.44 4.89
C LEU A 229 18.78 -7.31 3.57
N ALA A 230 17.68 -6.55 3.57
CA ALA A 230 16.93 -6.26 2.36
C ALA A 230 17.79 -5.52 1.33
N CYS A 231 18.58 -4.52 1.74
CA CYS A 231 19.51 -3.82 0.85
C CYS A 231 20.53 -4.78 0.24
N LYS A 232 21.11 -5.69 1.03
CA LYS A 232 22.07 -6.69 0.52
C LYS A 232 21.45 -7.64 -0.51
N TYR A 233 20.12 -7.80 -0.48
CA TYR A 233 19.39 -8.71 -1.33
C TYR A 233 18.89 -8.04 -2.61
N GLU A 234 18.40 -6.79 -2.52
CA GLU A 234 17.74 -6.08 -3.63
C GLU A 234 18.57 -4.97 -4.27
N GLU A 235 19.49 -4.34 -3.53
CA GLU A 235 20.18 -3.13 -4.00
C GLU A 235 21.46 -3.46 -4.75
N VAL A 236 21.66 -2.79 -5.89
CA VAL A 236 22.95 -2.80 -6.61
C VAL A 236 24.05 -2.14 -5.77
N SER A 237 23.70 -1.08 -5.03
CA SER A 237 24.63 -0.31 -4.20
C SER A 237 24.15 -0.29 -2.75
N VAL A 238 24.58 -1.28 -1.98
CA VAL A 238 24.20 -1.46 -0.59
C VAL A 238 24.85 -0.39 0.32
N PRO A 239 24.09 0.30 1.19
CA PRO A 239 24.65 1.15 2.25
C PRO A 239 25.53 0.32 3.20
N ILE A 240 26.63 0.90 3.69
CA ILE A 240 27.53 0.18 4.58
C ILE A 240 26.98 0.15 6.00
N VAL A 241 27.48 -0.78 6.84
CA VAL A 241 27.01 -0.92 8.24
C VAL A 241 27.15 0.39 9.02
N GLU A 242 28.19 1.17 8.75
CA GLU A 242 28.41 2.49 9.33
C GLU A 242 27.26 3.47 9.05
N ASP A 243 26.61 3.39 7.89
CA ASP A 243 25.48 4.26 7.55
C ASP A 243 24.27 3.95 8.44
N PHE A 244 24.04 2.67 8.73
CA PHE A 244 22.98 2.22 9.66
C PHE A 244 23.30 2.55 11.13
N VAL A 245 24.58 2.47 11.52
CA VAL A 245 25.03 2.97 12.84
C VAL A 245 24.81 4.48 12.95
N LEU A 246 25.10 5.23 11.88
CA LEU A 246 24.94 6.68 11.87
C LEU A 246 23.46 7.09 11.90
N ILE A 247 22.60 6.47 11.09
CA ILE A 247 21.18 6.83 11.01
C ILE A 247 20.40 6.48 12.28
N SER A 248 20.89 5.50 13.06
CA SER A 248 20.38 5.18 14.39
C SER A 248 20.95 6.08 15.50
N ASP A 249 21.54 7.23 15.15
CA ASP A 249 22.19 8.17 16.08
C ASP A 249 23.25 7.49 16.96
N LYS A 250 23.98 6.52 16.39
CA LYS A 250 24.97 5.69 17.09
C LYS A 250 24.43 5.00 18.34
N ALA A 251 23.12 4.74 18.39
CA ALA A 251 22.49 3.96 19.46
C ALA A 251 23.03 2.52 19.52
N TYR A 252 23.58 2.02 18.41
CA TYR A 252 24.10 0.68 18.27
C TYR A 252 25.51 0.70 17.67
N THR A 253 26.32 -0.27 18.09
CA THR A 253 27.66 -0.50 17.55
C THR A 253 27.61 -1.37 16.29
N ARG A 254 28.65 -1.29 15.44
CA ARG A 254 28.82 -2.19 14.28
C ARG A 254 28.69 -3.66 14.68
N LYS A 255 29.25 -4.03 15.83
CA LYS A 255 29.21 -5.41 16.34
C LYS A 255 27.78 -5.86 16.63
N GLU A 256 26.97 -5.01 17.28
CA GLU A 256 25.56 -5.34 17.57
C GLU A 256 24.72 -5.52 16.30
N VAL A 257 24.95 -4.70 15.28
CA VAL A 257 24.28 -4.84 13.97
C VAL A 257 24.66 -6.17 13.32
N LEU A 258 25.95 -6.54 13.30
CA LEU A 258 26.41 -7.80 12.71
C LEU A 258 25.95 -9.04 13.52
N ASP A 259 25.90 -8.93 14.85
CA ASP A 259 25.40 -10.01 15.71
C ASP A 259 23.89 -10.21 15.51
N MET A 260 23.12 -9.12 15.37
CA MET A 260 21.70 -9.18 15.02
C MET A 260 21.49 -9.73 13.61
N GLU A 261 22.33 -9.34 12.65
CA GLU A 261 22.26 -9.82 11.27
C GLU A 261 22.40 -11.35 11.23
N LYS A 262 23.43 -11.87 11.90
CA LYS A 262 23.66 -13.31 12.04
C LYS A 262 22.47 -14.00 12.70
N LEU A 263 21.91 -13.44 13.78
CA LEU A 263 20.76 -14.02 14.45
C LEU A 263 19.54 -14.07 13.51
N MET A 264 19.30 -13.00 12.76
CA MET A 264 18.14 -12.85 11.89
C MET A 264 18.18 -13.82 10.71
N VAL A 265 19.30 -13.88 9.96
CA VAL A 265 19.41 -14.82 8.81
C VAL A 265 19.33 -16.28 9.25
N ASN A 266 19.89 -16.64 10.42
CA ASN A 266 19.78 -17.99 10.95
C ASN A 266 18.34 -18.33 11.39
N THR A 267 17.64 -17.37 12.03
CA THR A 267 16.24 -17.53 12.43
C THR A 267 15.33 -17.71 11.22
N LEU A 268 15.59 -16.97 10.14
CA LEU A 268 14.85 -17.05 8.88
C LEU A 268 15.36 -18.17 7.96
N GLN A 269 16.36 -18.93 8.38
CA GLN A 269 16.97 -20.02 7.61
C GLN A 269 17.41 -19.56 6.21
N PHE A 270 17.91 -18.33 6.10
CA PHE A 270 18.31 -17.69 4.83
C PHE A 270 17.19 -17.60 3.79
N ASN A 271 15.92 -17.80 4.16
CA ASN A 271 14.79 -17.68 3.26
C ASN A 271 14.40 -16.20 3.06
N MET A 272 15.14 -15.52 2.18
CA MET A 272 14.92 -14.11 1.82
C MET A 272 14.11 -13.95 0.52
N SER A 273 14.09 -14.98 -0.32
CA SER A 273 13.44 -15.01 -1.63
C SER A 273 11.94 -15.30 -1.50
N VAL A 274 11.19 -14.30 -1.02
CA VAL A 274 9.75 -14.42 -0.80
C VAL A 274 9.00 -13.35 -1.60
N PRO A 275 7.83 -13.67 -2.20
CA PRO A 275 7.10 -12.66 -2.96
C PRO A 275 6.50 -11.62 -2.00
N THR A 276 6.80 -10.36 -2.25
CA THR A 276 6.25 -9.23 -1.50
C THR A 276 5.08 -8.60 -2.26
N PRO A 277 4.31 -7.68 -1.65
CA PRO A 277 3.26 -6.98 -2.39
C PRO A 277 3.78 -6.22 -3.62
N TYR A 278 5.06 -5.84 -3.66
CA TYR A 278 5.64 -5.08 -4.78
C TYR A 278 5.59 -5.85 -6.10
N VAL A 279 5.97 -7.14 -6.12
CA VAL A 279 5.95 -7.92 -7.36
C VAL A 279 4.55 -8.00 -7.97
N PHE A 280 3.52 -8.15 -7.12
CA PHE A 280 2.13 -8.13 -7.55
C PHE A 280 1.68 -6.73 -7.99
N MET A 281 2.05 -5.67 -7.25
CA MET A 281 1.76 -4.29 -7.63
C MET A 281 2.25 -3.98 -9.05
N ARG A 282 3.50 -4.36 -9.39
CA ARG A 282 4.07 -4.12 -10.72
C ARG A 282 3.24 -4.77 -11.84
N ARG A 283 2.77 -6.01 -11.64
CA ARG A 283 1.91 -6.72 -12.59
C ARG A 283 0.53 -6.10 -12.71
N PHE A 284 -0.10 -5.85 -11.58
CA PHE A 284 -1.49 -5.43 -11.53
C PHE A 284 -1.65 -3.98 -12.01
N LEU A 285 -0.63 -3.14 -11.87
CA LEU A 285 -0.60 -1.81 -12.47
C LEU A 285 -0.57 -1.85 -14.01
N LYS A 286 0.12 -2.83 -14.62
CA LYS A 286 0.04 -3.07 -16.07
C LYS A 286 -1.38 -3.48 -16.48
N ALA A 287 -1.98 -4.43 -15.75
CA ALA A 287 -3.37 -4.87 -15.98
C ALA A 287 -4.39 -3.73 -15.86
N ALA A 288 -4.18 -2.84 -14.90
CA ALA A 288 -4.99 -1.65 -14.67
C ALA A 288 -4.71 -0.51 -15.66
N GLN A 289 -3.80 -0.70 -16.63
CA GLN A 289 -3.36 0.32 -17.60
C GLN A 289 -2.98 1.63 -16.91
N SER A 290 -2.25 1.53 -15.79
CA SER A 290 -2.06 2.65 -14.88
C SER A 290 -1.23 3.78 -15.48
N ASP A 291 -1.67 5.02 -15.28
CA ASP A 291 -0.82 6.19 -15.43
C ASP A 291 0.05 6.42 -14.17
N LYS A 292 0.97 7.39 -14.25
CA LYS A 292 1.83 7.76 -13.10
C LYS A 292 1.04 8.21 -11.87
N LYS A 293 -0.17 8.74 -12.04
CA LYS A 293 -0.99 9.25 -10.93
C LYS A 293 -1.60 8.07 -10.16
N LEU A 294 -2.15 7.10 -10.88
CA LEU A 294 -2.67 5.86 -10.33
C LEU A 294 -1.56 5.06 -9.65
N GLU A 295 -0.42 4.88 -10.31
CA GLU A 295 0.75 4.20 -9.74
C GLU A 295 1.16 4.82 -8.39
N ARG A 296 1.38 6.13 -8.36
CA ARG A 296 1.80 6.83 -7.14
C ARG A 296 0.78 6.75 -6.02
N LEU A 297 -0.52 6.86 -6.33
CA LEU A 297 -1.56 6.73 -5.33
C LEU A 297 -1.68 5.30 -4.81
N SER A 298 -1.55 4.30 -5.69
CA SER A 298 -1.57 2.88 -5.32
C SER A 298 -0.41 2.56 -4.37
N PHE A 299 0.80 3.05 -4.67
CA PHE A 299 1.95 2.91 -3.78
C PHE A 299 1.79 3.68 -2.46
N PHE A 300 1.19 4.87 -2.48
CA PHE A 300 0.88 5.61 -1.26
C PHE A 300 -0.03 4.79 -0.34
N VAL A 301 -1.14 4.27 -0.85
CA VAL A 301 -2.12 3.59 0.00
C VAL A 301 -1.65 2.21 0.46
N ILE A 302 -0.87 1.47 -0.35
CA ILE A 302 -0.30 0.20 0.10
C ILE A 302 0.80 0.41 1.15
N GLU A 303 1.60 1.49 1.07
CA GLU A 303 2.58 1.81 2.11
C GLU A 303 1.92 2.20 3.44
N LEU A 304 0.71 2.79 3.42
CA LEU A 304 -0.09 2.96 4.65
C LEU A 304 -0.44 1.60 5.28
N CYS A 305 -0.70 0.58 4.46
CA CYS A 305 -1.01 -0.75 4.95
C CYS A 305 0.17 -1.39 5.69
N LEU A 306 1.41 -1.13 5.25
CA LEU A 306 2.61 -1.69 5.87
C LEU A 306 2.76 -1.27 7.35
N VAL A 307 2.35 -0.04 7.67
CA VAL A 307 2.41 0.52 9.03
C VAL A 307 1.41 -0.16 9.96
N GLU A 308 0.24 -0.55 9.44
CA GLU A 308 -0.91 -1.01 10.22
C GLU A 308 -0.91 -2.53 10.39
N TYR A 309 -0.84 -2.97 11.65
CA TYR A 309 -0.68 -4.39 11.98
C TYR A 309 -1.87 -5.25 11.52
N GLU A 310 -3.10 -4.72 11.57
CA GLU A 310 -4.31 -5.42 11.13
C GLU A 310 -4.21 -5.87 9.65
N MET A 311 -3.48 -5.14 8.81
CA MET A 311 -3.37 -5.42 7.38
C MET A 311 -2.58 -6.70 7.08
N LEU A 312 -1.86 -7.27 8.06
CA LEU A 312 -1.18 -8.56 7.94
C LEU A 312 -2.15 -9.74 7.72
N LYS A 313 -3.46 -9.57 7.98
CA LYS A 313 -4.46 -10.61 7.73
C LYS A 313 -4.67 -10.91 6.24
N PHE A 314 -4.25 -9.99 5.36
CA PHE A 314 -4.42 -10.11 3.91
C PHE A 314 -3.12 -10.60 3.24
N PRO A 315 -3.21 -11.49 2.23
CA PRO A 315 -2.04 -11.94 1.50
C PRO A 315 -1.46 -10.81 0.61
N PRO A 316 -0.16 -10.88 0.25
CA PRO A 316 0.50 -9.86 -0.55
C PRO A 316 -0.20 -9.51 -1.87
N SER A 317 -0.71 -10.50 -2.59
CA SER A 317 -1.41 -10.28 -3.86
C SER A 317 -2.74 -9.54 -3.65
N LEU A 318 -3.52 -9.89 -2.63
CA LEU A 318 -4.77 -9.20 -2.30
C LEU A 318 -4.52 -7.75 -1.87
N LEU A 319 -3.49 -7.49 -1.06
CA LEU A 319 -3.10 -6.13 -0.66
C LEU A 319 -2.78 -5.27 -1.89
N ALA A 320 -2.03 -5.81 -2.85
CA ALA A 320 -1.69 -5.13 -4.09
C ALA A 320 -2.92 -4.81 -4.94
N ALA A 321 -3.79 -5.80 -5.18
CA ALA A 321 -5.02 -5.61 -5.95
C ALA A 321 -5.97 -4.60 -5.29
N ALA A 322 -6.20 -4.74 -3.98
CA ALA A 322 -7.08 -3.83 -3.22
C ALA A 322 -6.53 -2.40 -3.17
N ALA A 323 -5.21 -2.21 -3.10
CA ALA A 323 -4.59 -0.89 -3.15
C ALA A 323 -4.82 -0.19 -4.51
N ILE A 324 -4.67 -0.92 -5.61
CA ILE A 324 -4.90 -0.40 -6.97
C ILE A 324 -6.38 -0.08 -7.18
N TYR A 325 -7.28 -1.00 -6.83
CA TYR A 325 -8.72 -0.77 -6.90
C TYR A 325 -9.12 0.46 -6.07
N THR A 326 -8.64 0.57 -4.82
CA THR A 326 -8.92 1.73 -3.96
C THR A 326 -8.40 3.04 -4.58
N ALA A 327 -7.22 3.01 -5.19
CA ALA A 327 -6.65 4.18 -5.86
C ALA A 327 -7.45 4.58 -7.12
N GLN A 328 -7.93 3.61 -7.90
CA GLN A 328 -8.83 3.86 -9.04
C GLN A 328 -10.15 4.50 -8.58
N CYS A 329 -10.78 3.95 -7.53
CA CYS A 329 -11.98 4.52 -6.92
C CYS A 329 -11.75 5.96 -6.44
N SER A 330 -10.58 6.24 -5.84
CA SER A 330 -10.22 7.58 -5.37
C SER A 330 -10.01 8.59 -6.51
N LEU A 331 -9.41 8.17 -7.63
CA LEU A 331 -9.03 9.07 -8.72
C LEU A 331 -10.14 9.29 -9.74
N TYR A 332 -10.87 8.24 -10.07
CA TYR A 332 -11.79 8.22 -11.19
C TYR A 332 -13.25 8.08 -10.75
N GLN A 333 -13.50 7.94 -9.43
CA GLN A 333 -14.84 7.65 -8.89
C GLN A 333 -15.49 6.42 -9.55
N PHE A 334 -14.64 5.56 -10.11
CA PHE A 334 -15.04 4.40 -10.87
C PHE A 334 -15.51 3.31 -9.90
N LYS A 335 -16.64 2.69 -10.23
CA LYS A 335 -17.21 1.62 -9.42
C LYS A 335 -16.70 0.25 -9.81
N GLN A 336 -16.36 0.02 -11.09
CA GLN A 336 -16.19 -1.34 -11.58
C GLN A 336 -14.72 -1.76 -11.64
N TRP A 337 -14.43 -2.99 -11.24
CA TRP A 337 -13.12 -3.59 -11.50
C TRP A 337 -13.11 -4.14 -12.94
N SER A 338 -12.14 -3.75 -13.78
CA SER A 338 -12.15 -4.14 -15.19
C SER A 338 -11.95 -5.65 -15.37
N LYS A 339 -12.54 -6.24 -16.42
CA LYS A 339 -12.37 -7.69 -16.74
C LYS A 339 -10.89 -8.07 -16.89
N THR A 340 -10.07 -7.18 -17.47
CA THR A 340 -8.61 -7.38 -17.58
C THR A 340 -7.95 -7.41 -16.20
N SER A 341 -8.29 -6.47 -15.31
CA SER A 341 -7.75 -6.48 -13.95
C SER A 341 -8.20 -7.71 -13.17
N GLU A 342 -9.47 -8.08 -13.24
CA GLU A 342 -9.99 -9.31 -12.60
C GLU A 342 -9.27 -10.56 -13.09
N TRP A 343 -9.10 -10.70 -14.41
CA TRP A 343 -8.39 -11.82 -15.01
C TRP A 343 -6.95 -11.95 -14.51
N HIS A 344 -6.17 -10.86 -14.53
CA HIS A 344 -4.76 -10.90 -14.14
C HIS A 344 -4.55 -10.91 -12.62
N THR A 345 -5.51 -10.45 -11.83
CA THR A 345 -5.43 -10.45 -10.36
C THR A 345 -6.06 -11.68 -9.71
N ASN A 346 -6.92 -12.41 -10.43
CA ASN A 346 -7.75 -13.51 -9.92
C ASN A 346 -8.64 -13.08 -8.73
N TYR A 347 -8.97 -11.79 -8.64
CA TYR A 347 -9.81 -11.24 -7.60
C TYR A 347 -10.98 -10.47 -8.20
N SER A 348 -12.18 -10.83 -7.79
CA SER A 348 -13.39 -10.06 -8.07
C SER A 348 -13.48 -8.84 -7.16
N GLU A 349 -14.29 -7.86 -7.54
CA GLU A 349 -14.54 -6.66 -6.74
C GLU A 349 -14.99 -6.98 -5.30
N ASP A 350 -15.91 -7.95 -5.16
CA ASP A 350 -16.41 -8.41 -3.86
C ASP A 350 -15.30 -8.92 -2.94
N GLN A 351 -14.28 -9.58 -3.49
CA GLN A 351 -13.15 -10.10 -2.73
C GLN A 351 -12.20 -8.99 -2.27
N LEU A 352 -12.13 -7.88 -3.00
CA LEU A 352 -11.30 -6.73 -2.66
C LEU A 352 -11.96 -5.82 -1.62
N TRP A 353 -13.29 -5.85 -1.54
CA TRP A 353 -14.11 -4.90 -0.77
C TRP A 353 -13.66 -4.68 0.68
N GLU A 354 -13.47 -5.77 1.46
CA GLU A 354 -13.10 -5.65 2.87
C GLU A 354 -11.75 -4.93 3.04
N CYS A 355 -10.76 -5.36 2.26
CA CYS A 355 -9.42 -4.77 2.30
C CYS A 355 -9.46 -3.31 1.87
N SER A 356 -10.17 -2.98 0.78
CA SER A 356 -10.31 -1.62 0.29
C SER A 356 -10.98 -0.68 1.28
N ARG A 357 -11.99 -1.14 2.03
CA ARG A 357 -12.61 -0.34 3.11
C ARG A 357 -11.64 0.01 4.22
N LEU A 358 -10.78 -0.93 4.61
CA LEU A 358 -9.73 -0.65 5.59
C LEU A 358 -8.72 0.35 5.01
N ILE A 359 -8.27 0.16 3.77
CA ILE A 359 -7.37 1.09 3.08
C ILE A 359 -7.95 2.50 3.03
N VAL A 360 -9.23 2.68 2.69
CA VAL A 360 -9.90 4.00 2.70
C VAL A 360 -9.90 4.61 4.10
N SER A 361 -10.14 3.80 5.13
CA SER A 361 -10.11 4.26 6.52
C SER A 361 -8.70 4.71 6.95
N LEU A 362 -7.64 4.06 6.45
CA LEU A 362 -6.26 4.48 6.65
C LEU A 362 -5.95 5.77 5.90
N HIS A 363 -6.35 5.86 4.63
CA HIS A 363 -6.17 7.04 3.78
C HIS A 363 -6.81 8.28 4.42
N GLN A 364 -8.03 8.18 4.95
CA GLN A 364 -8.69 9.29 5.67
C GLN A 364 -7.88 9.81 6.87
N LYS A 365 -7.11 8.96 7.54
CA LYS A 365 -6.35 9.28 8.77
C LYS A 365 -4.89 9.61 8.51
N ALA A 366 -4.37 9.36 7.30
CA ALA A 366 -2.95 9.41 6.96
C ALA A 366 -2.24 10.73 7.35
N GLY A 367 -2.93 11.87 7.24
CA GLY A 367 -2.40 13.20 7.59
C GLY A 367 -2.75 13.71 8.99
N ALA A 368 -3.65 13.05 9.72
CA ALA A 368 -4.17 13.52 11.01
C ALA A 368 -3.49 12.85 12.23
N GLY A 369 -2.74 11.77 12.00
CA GLY A 369 -2.10 10.97 13.03
C GLY A 369 -0.75 11.50 13.52
N LYS A 370 -0.10 10.71 14.40
CA LYS A 370 1.29 10.94 14.82
C LYS A 370 2.30 10.26 13.90
N LEU A 371 1.91 9.11 13.35
CA LEU A 371 2.67 8.34 12.37
C LEU A 371 2.32 8.92 11.00
N THR A 372 3.27 9.64 10.40
CA THR A 372 3.03 10.47 9.20
C THR A 372 4.14 10.32 8.18
N GLY A 373 5.06 9.37 8.35
CA GLY A 373 6.19 9.12 7.46
C GLY A 373 5.73 8.89 6.02
N VAL A 374 4.74 8.00 5.83
CA VAL A 374 4.12 7.75 4.52
C VAL A 374 3.50 9.02 3.94
N TYR A 375 2.65 9.70 4.72
CA TYR A 375 1.96 10.92 4.25
C TYR A 375 2.95 12.02 3.85
N LYS A 376 4.03 12.22 4.63
CA LYS A 376 5.09 13.19 4.32
C LYS A 376 5.85 12.81 3.04
N LYS A 377 6.24 11.53 2.88
CA LYS A 377 6.91 11.01 1.68
C LYS A 377 6.11 11.36 0.42
N TYR A 378 4.82 10.97 0.41
CA TYR A 378 3.93 11.17 -0.74
C TYR A 378 3.30 12.58 -0.85
N SER A 379 3.54 13.45 0.13
CA SER A 379 3.24 14.88 0.04
C SER A 379 4.30 15.68 -0.73
N SER A 380 5.42 15.06 -1.11
CA SER A 380 6.45 15.73 -1.90
C SER A 380 6.11 15.77 -3.39
N SER A 381 6.71 16.72 -4.11
CA SER A 381 6.55 16.86 -5.57
C SER A 381 7.05 15.64 -6.34
N LYS A 382 8.04 14.91 -5.81
CA LYS A 382 8.59 13.67 -6.39
C LYS A 382 7.49 12.63 -6.65
N PHE A 383 6.49 12.57 -5.76
CA PHE A 383 5.34 11.67 -5.86
C PHE A 383 4.06 12.38 -6.33
N GLY A 384 4.19 13.53 -7.00
CA GLY A 384 3.05 14.27 -7.56
C GLY A 384 2.00 14.67 -6.52
N TYR A 385 2.40 14.82 -5.25
CA TYR A 385 1.48 15.12 -4.14
C TYR A 385 0.36 14.08 -3.96
N ALA A 386 0.62 12.79 -4.26
CA ALA A 386 -0.38 11.73 -4.19
C ALA A 386 -1.12 11.66 -2.84
N ALA A 387 -0.46 12.00 -1.74
CA ALA A 387 -1.07 12.05 -0.41
C ALA A 387 -2.20 13.09 -0.26
N LYS A 388 -2.33 14.04 -1.19
CA LYS A 388 -3.40 15.05 -1.21
C LYS A 388 -4.65 14.59 -1.98
N ALA A 389 -4.64 13.39 -2.56
CA ALA A 389 -5.84 12.84 -3.19
C ALA A 389 -6.94 12.63 -2.16
N GLU A 390 -8.19 12.74 -2.59
CA GLU A 390 -9.32 12.47 -1.69
C GLU A 390 -9.52 10.94 -1.55
N PRO A 391 -9.77 10.45 -0.32
CA PRO A 391 -10.12 9.04 -0.12
C PRO A 391 -11.48 8.72 -0.74
N ALA A 392 -11.63 7.51 -1.30
CA ALA A 392 -12.87 6.98 -1.87
C ALA A 392 -13.93 6.69 -0.77
N ARG A 393 -14.48 7.74 -0.15
CA ARG A 393 -15.37 7.62 1.02
C ARG A 393 -16.62 6.80 0.77
N PHE A 394 -17.08 6.72 -0.48
CA PHE A 394 -18.26 5.95 -0.88
C PHE A 394 -18.08 4.43 -0.69
N LEU A 395 -16.84 3.93 -0.63
CA LEU A 395 -16.59 2.52 -0.29
C LEU A 395 -16.92 2.22 1.18
N LEU A 396 -17.03 3.23 2.04
CA LEU A 396 -17.37 3.04 3.46
C LEU A 396 -18.88 3.00 3.72
N THR A 397 -19.70 3.55 2.83
CA THR A 397 -21.15 3.56 2.96
C THR A 397 -21.70 2.26 2.41
N GLU A 398 -22.26 1.41 3.28
CA GLU A 398 -23.02 0.23 2.88
C GLU A 398 -24.17 0.67 1.95
N ASN A 399 -24.16 0.18 0.70
CA ASN A 399 -25.33 -0.17 -0.10
C ASN A 399 -24.85 -0.76 -1.44
N PHE A 400 -24.48 -2.04 -1.41
CA PHE A 400 -24.72 -2.90 -2.56
C PHE A 400 -26.18 -3.34 -2.46
N ASP A 401 -27.08 -2.52 -3.00
CA ASP A 401 -28.36 -3.07 -3.42
C ASP A 401 -28.05 -3.96 -4.63
N LYS A 402 -28.21 -5.27 -4.41
CA LYS A 402 -28.24 -6.31 -5.43
C LYS A 402 -29.46 -6.17 -6.32
#